data_AF-A0A958CWT3-F1
#
_entry.id   AF-A0A958CWT3-F1
#
_cell.length_a   1.000
_cell.length_b   1.000
_cell.length_c   1.000
_cell.angle_alpha   90.00
_cell.angle_beta   90.00
_cell.angle_gamma   90.00
#
_symmetry.space_group_name_H-M   'P 1'
#
loop_
_entity.id
_entity.type
_entity.pdbx_description
1 polymer ?
#
loop_
_entity_poly.entity_id
_entity_poly.type
_entity_poly.pdbx_seq_one_letter_code
_entity_poly.pdbx_strand_id
1 'polypeptide(L)' 'MTGITLAEAQAHLSAAQAALTKARTAQSYSIGDRQVNRALLDKLQNDVFMWSRQVRELSLSAQGVTNPGYMVPKWD' A
#
# COMPACT_ATOMS: atom_id res chain seq x y z
N MET A 1 -1.36 19.22 14.00
CA MET A 1 -1.19 17.99 13.18
C MET A 1 -2.08 18.11 11.96
N THR A 2 -1.52 18.56 10.84
CA THR A 2 -2.19 18.51 9.53
C THR A 2 -1.61 17.34 8.77
N GLY A 3 -2.09 16.14 9.09
CA GLY A 3 -1.65 14.86 8.54
C GLY A 3 -2.53 13.75 9.12
N ILE A 4 -2.72 12.67 8.35
CA ILE A 4 -3.55 11.54 8.79
C ILE A 4 -2.97 10.89 10.05
N THR A 5 -3.85 10.36 10.89
CA THR A 5 -3.51 9.60 12.08
C THR A 5 -3.04 8.18 11.73
N LEU A 6 -2.40 7.50 12.70
CA LEU A 6 -2.00 6.09 12.54
C LEU A 6 -3.21 5.19 12.24
N ALA A 7 -4.34 5.42 12.90
CA ALA A 7 -5.56 4.65 12.70
C ALA A 7 -6.12 4.84 11.28
N GLU A 8 -6.12 6.07 10.77
CA GLU A 8 -6.53 6.37 9.39
C GLU A 8 -5.58 5.73 8.37
N ALA A 9 -4.26 5.81 8.59
CA ALA A 9 -3.27 5.17 7.71
C ALA A 9 -3.44 3.64 7.68
N GLN A 10 -3.75 3.01 8.82
CA GLN A 10 -4.05 1.58 8.91
C GLN A 10 -5.34 1.23 8.16
N ALA A 11 -6.38 2.06 8.25
CA ALA A 11 -7.62 1.89 7.50
C ALA A 11 -7.37 1.94 5.99
N HIS A 12 -6.56 2.90 5.52
CA HIS A 12 -6.17 2.98 4.11
C HIS A 12 -5.34 1.79 3.65
N LEU A 13 -4.38 1.31 4.46
CA LEU A 13 -3.60 0.11 4.14
C LEU A 13 -4.51 -1.12 4.01
N SER A 14 -5.44 -1.31 4.94
CA SER A 14 -6.41 -2.41 4.90
C SER A 14 -7.29 -2.34 3.64
N ALA A 15 -7.78 -1.16 3.30
CA ALA A 15 -8.57 -0.95 2.09
C ALA A 15 -7.77 -1.26 0.81
N ALA A 16 -6.50 -0.83 0.74
CA ALA A 16 -5.61 -1.11 -0.39
C ALA A 16 -5.32 -2.62 -0.52
N GLN A 17 -5.09 -3.32 0.59
CA GLN A 17 -4.88 -4.78 0.61
C GLN A 17 -6.14 -5.54 0.15
N ALA A 18 -7.32 -5.10 0.58
CA ALA A 18 -8.59 -5.68 0.15
C ALA A 18 -8.83 -5.47 -1.36
N ALA A 19 -8.54 -4.26 -1.86
CA ALA A 19 -8.61 -3.96 -3.29
C ALA A 19 -7.63 -4.79 -4.12
N LEU A 20 -6.38 -4.93 -3.66
CA LEU A 20 -5.37 -5.77 -4.30
C LEU A 20 -5.79 -7.24 -4.35
N THR A 21 -6.34 -7.76 -3.25
CA THR A 21 -6.85 -9.14 -3.20
C THR A 21 -7.99 -9.34 -4.19
N LYS A 22 -8.98 -8.44 -4.21
CA LYS A 22 -10.09 -8.49 -5.17
C LYS A 22 -9.60 -8.41 -6.61
N ALA A 23 -8.64 -7.54 -6.91
CA ALA A 23 -8.08 -7.41 -8.25
C ALA A 23 -7.34 -8.68 -8.69
N ARG A 24 -6.56 -9.30 -7.80
CA ARG A 24 -5.90 -10.60 -8.06
C ARG A 24 -6.91 -11.72 -8.27
N THR A 25 -7.94 -11.79 -7.43
CA THR A 25 -9.01 -12.78 -7.57
C THR A 25 -9.76 -12.58 -8.89
N ALA A 26 -10.11 -11.34 -9.25
CA ALA A 26 -10.76 -11.03 -10.53
C ALA A 26 -9.85 -11.37 -11.73
N GLN A 27 -8.54 -11.14 -11.64
CA GLN A 27 -7.58 -11.53 -12.68
C GLN A 27 -7.55 -13.04 -12.89
N SER A 28 -7.62 -13.83 -11.82
CA SER A 28 -7.69 -15.30 -11.92
C SER A 28 -8.94 -15.78 -12.68
N TYR A 29 -10.06 -15.03 -12.62
CA TYR A 29 -11.30 -15.36 -13.33
C TYR A 29 -11.33 -14.80 -14.77
N SER A 30 -10.72 -13.65 -15.06
CA SER A 30 -10.80 -12.95 -16.35
C SER A 30 -9.59 -13.16 -17.27
N ILE A 31 -9.06 -14.39 -17.39
CA ILE A 31 -7.97 -14.69 -18.32
C ILE A 31 -8.46 -14.52 -19.77
N GLY A 32 -8.43 -13.28 -20.28
CA GLY A 32 -8.93 -12.90 -21.62
C GLY A 32 -8.58 -11.46 -22.03
N ASP A 33 -8.70 -10.47 -21.14
CA ASP A 33 -8.49 -9.04 -21.44
C ASP A 33 -7.27 -8.44 -20.69
N ARG A 34 -6.06 -8.84 -21.11
CA ARG A 34 -4.84 -8.79 -20.27
C ARG A 34 -4.16 -7.43 -20.07
N GLN A 35 -4.48 -6.38 -20.82
CA GLN A 35 -3.67 -5.13 -20.79
C GLN A 35 -4.10 -4.09 -19.75
N VAL A 36 -5.40 -3.87 -19.54
CA VAL A 36 -5.89 -2.84 -18.59
C VAL A 36 -5.64 -3.24 -17.13
N ASN A 37 -5.60 -4.54 -16.85
CA ASN A 37 -5.50 -5.07 -15.48
C ASN A 37 -4.09 -5.03 -14.87
N ARG A 38 -3.01 -5.04 -15.67
CA ARG A 38 -1.64 -5.02 -15.11
C ARG A 38 -1.30 -3.65 -14.51
N ALA A 39 -1.58 -2.57 -15.23
CA ALA A 39 -1.38 -1.21 -14.74
C ALA A 39 -2.20 -0.90 -13.48
N LEU A 40 -3.40 -1.49 -13.35
CA LEU A 40 -4.22 -1.39 -12.15
C LEU A 40 -3.59 -2.15 -10.97
N LEU A 41 -3.08 -3.36 -11.21
CA LEU A 41 -2.35 -4.15 -10.21
C LEU A 41 -1.11 -3.42 -9.71
N ASP A 42 -0.33 -2.83 -10.61
CA ASP A 42 0.87 -2.07 -10.25
C ASP A 42 0.53 -0.84 -9.39
N LYS A 43 -0.56 -0.13 -9.72
CA LYS A 43 -1.09 0.97 -8.89
C LYS A 43 -1.50 0.50 -7.49
N LEU A 44 -2.26 -0.59 -7.40
CA LEU A 44 -2.71 -1.12 -6.11
C LEU A 44 -1.55 -1.61 -5.24
N GLN A 45 -0.52 -2.21 -5.85
CA GLN A 45 0.69 -2.58 -5.13
C GLN A 45 1.46 -1.36 -4.62
N ASN A 46 1.54 -0.30 -5.43
CA ASN A 46 2.15 0.96 -5.01
C ASN A 46 1.36 1.64 -3.89
N ASP A 47 0.03 1.63 -3.93
CA ASP A 47 -0.82 2.14 -2.86
C ASP A 47 -0.57 1.39 -1.54
N VAL A 48 -0.54 0.04 -1.59
CA VAL A 48 -0.18 -0.78 -0.41
C VAL A 48 1.20 -0.39 0.13
N PHE A 49 2.19 -0.19 -0.74
CA PHE A 49 3.53 0.20 -0.32
C PHE A 49 3.53 1.57 0.38
N MET A 50 2.93 2.58 -0.25
CA MET A 50 2.85 3.94 0.28
C MET A 50 2.19 3.97 1.66
N TRP A 51 1.05 3.29 1.81
CA TRP A 51 0.36 3.23 3.09
C TRP A 51 1.11 2.41 4.14
N SER A 52 1.81 1.34 3.75
CA SER A 52 2.63 0.56 4.68
C SER A 52 3.78 1.40 5.26
N ARG A 53 4.39 2.25 4.43
CA ARG A 53 5.43 3.18 4.85
C ARG A 53 4.86 4.26 5.76
N GLN A 54 3.72 4.84 5.39
CA GLN A 54 3.05 5.85 6.22
C GLN A 54 2.67 5.30 7.59
N VAL A 55 2.12 4.08 7.67
CA VAL A 55 1.81 3.40 8.94
C VAL A 55 3.06 3.19 9.77
N ARG A 56 4.16 2.74 9.15
CA ARG A 56 5.44 2.55 9.83
C ARG A 56 6.00 3.87 10.38
N GLU A 57 6.02 4.93 9.57
CA GLU A 57 6.51 6.25 9.97
C GLU A 57 5.67 6.83 11.12
N LEU A 58 4.35 6.75 11.03
CA LEU A 58 3.45 7.21 12.08
C LEU A 58 3.58 6.37 13.36
N SER A 59 3.79 5.05 13.24
CA SER A 59 4.02 4.16 14.38
C SER A 59 5.35 4.47 15.09
N LEU A 60 6.43 4.69 14.33
CA LEU A 60 7.74 5.07 14.87
C LEU A 60 7.70 6.47 15.50
N SER A 61 7.01 7.42 14.87
CA SER A 61 6.79 8.76 15.43
C SER A 61 5.96 8.71 16.71
N ALA A 62 4.95 7.84 16.79
CA ALA A 62 4.15 7.66 18.01
C ALA A 62 4.96 7.03 19.16
N GLN A 63 6.01 6.26 18.84
CA GLN A 63 6.94 5.67 19.81
C GLN A 63 8.09 6.62 20.21
N GLY A 64 8.13 7.85 19.68
CA GLY A 64 9.20 8.81 19.97
C GLY A 64 10.53 8.53 19.27
N VAL A 65 10.54 7.65 18.27
CA VAL A 65 11.74 7.32 17.49
C VAL A 65 11.83 8.25 16.29
N THR A 66 12.75 9.22 16.34
CA THR A 66 13.05 10.13 15.22
C THR A 66 13.81 9.40 14.10
N ASN A 67 13.08 8.60 13.33
CA ASN A 67 13.34 8.07 11.97
C ASN A 67 14.78 7.66 11.56
N PRO A 68 15.15 6.35 11.53
CA PRO A 68 16.30 5.89 10.78
C PRO A 68 15.87 5.36 9.41
N GLY A 69 16.07 6.16 8.36
CA GLY A 69 16.28 5.67 7.00
C GLY A 69 15.03 5.32 6.18
N TYR A 70 14.85 6.08 5.10
CA TYR A 70 14.01 5.71 3.97
C TYR A 70 14.57 4.42 3.32
N MET A 71 14.08 3.24 3.71
CA MET A 71 14.35 2.01 2.97
C MET A 71 13.47 2.01 1.71
N VAL A 72 14.08 2.34 0.58
CA VAL A 72 13.49 2.15 -0.76
C VAL A 72 13.82 0.73 -1.22
N PRO A 73 12.85 -0.18 -1.39
CA PRO A 73 13.13 -1.47 -2.00
C PRO A 73 13.50 -1.25 -3.47
N LYS A 74 14.72 -1.66 -3.82
CA LYS A 74 15.13 -1.83 -5.22
C LYS A 74 14.28 -2.94 -5.84
N TRP A 75 13.69 -2.65 -7.00
CA TRP A 75 13.07 -3.64 -7.85
C TRP A 75 14.10 -4.02 -8.93
N ASP A 76 14.50 -5.30 -8.97
CA ASP A 76 15.15 -5.93 -10.13
C ASP A 76 14.07 -6.34 -11.15
#